data_AF-H1HP83-F1
#
_entry.id   AF-H1HP83-F1
#
_cell.length_a   1.000
_cell.length_b   1.000
_cell.length_c   1.000
_cell.angle_alpha   90.00
_cell.angle_beta   90.00
_cell.angle_gamma   90.00
#
_symmetry.space_group_name_H-M   'P 1'
#
loop_
_entity.id
_entity.type
_entity.pdbx_description
1 polymer ?
#
loop_
_entity_poly.entity_id
_entity_poly.type
_entity_poly.pdbx_seq_one_letter_code
_entity_poly.pdbx_strand_id
1 'polypeptide(L)'
;MNKKTILTTFLALAGVMWTTGIQAQTLSLFGTDYTDDTSIHLGGGTATWNKEEATLTLDYVKVEEANSTFIRCENIPLLKIVLVGENLVNSKWHTLYIKDSNVEITGAGSLTARSEVNDAIQQDLSAPHTLTIKDCKLDVQGKQRSILGYSKGQGTERLTLVIDNATVKVKGYTAENGATMSGIANLKDCKLMNCHVSTAGVKFGKRPYLTYVELIDTNNKSYPGEVTIVP
;
A
#
# COMPACT_ATOMS: atom_id res chain seq x y z
N MET A 1 9.69 -71.26 36.39
CA MET A 1 10.06 -69.82 36.35
C MET A 1 10.12 -69.37 34.89
N ASN A 2 9.03 -68.78 34.39
CA ASN A 2 8.90 -68.27 33.01
C ASN A 2 9.41 -66.83 32.95
N LYS A 3 10.46 -66.57 32.16
CA LYS A 3 10.93 -65.21 31.86
C LYS A 3 10.14 -64.69 30.66
N LYS A 4 9.29 -63.68 30.88
CA LYS A 4 8.58 -62.96 29.83
C LYS A 4 9.53 -61.94 29.19
N THR A 5 9.82 -62.12 27.91
CA THR A 5 10.51 -61.14 27.06
C THR A 5 9.55 -60.00 26.75
N ILE A 6 9.90 -58.78 27.16
CA ILE A 6 9.15 -57.56 26.84
C ILE A 6 9.66 -57.05 25.49
N LEU A 7 8.77 -57.04 24.50
CA LEU A 7 9.00 -56.51 23.16
C LEU A 7 8.71 -55.00 23.19
N THR A 8 9.75 -54.17 23.14
CA THR A 8 9.62 -52.71 23.09
C THR A 8 9.34 -52.27 21.66
N THR A 9 8.12 -51.87 21.37
CA THR A 9 7.73 -51.25 20.09
C THR A 9 8.21 -49.79 20.03
N PHE A 10 9.06 -49.47 19.06
CA PHE A 10 9.33 -48.09 18.66
C PHE A 10 8.14 -47.59 17.84
N LEU A 11 7.31 -46.70 18.40
CA LEU A 11 6.42 -45.87 17.60
C LEU A 11 7.29 -44.80 16.91
N ALA A 12 7.48 -44.93 15.61
CA ALA A 12 7.92 -43.84 14.76
C ALA A 12 6.79 -42.81 14.71
N LEU A 13 6.93 -41.72 15.48
CA LEU A 13 6.06 -40.56 15.38
C LEU A 13 6.38 -39.88 14.04
N ALA A 14 5.68 -40.27 12.98
CA ALA A 14 5.68 -39.54 11.72
C ALA A 14 5.08 -38.16 12.00
N GLY A 15 5.95 -37.15 12.14
CA GLY A 15 5.53 -35.77 12.27
C GLY A 15 4.71 -35.38 11.04
N VAL A 16 3.42 -35.16 11.24
CA VAL A 16 2.56 -34.55 10.23
C VAL A 16 2.99 -33.09 10.14
N MET A 17 3.91 -32.78 9.23
CA MET A 17 4.14 -31.40 8.81
C MET A 17 2.86 -30.95 8.12
N TRP A 18 2.02 -30.23 8.86
CA TRP A 18 1.00 -29.40 8.25
C TRP A 18 1.75 -28.33 7.48
N THR A 19 1.89 -28.50 6.17
CA THR A 19 2.19 -27.38 5.30
C THR A 19 0.95 -26.50 5.32
N THR A 20 0.86 -25.59 6.30
CA THR A 20 0.01 -24.40 6.13
C THR A 20 0.45 -23.82 4.80
N GLY A 21 -0.43 -23.82 3.79
CA GLY A 21 -0.10 -23.35 2.46
C GLY A 21 0.46 -21.94 2.56
N ILE A 22 1.78 -21.80 2.49
CA ILE A 22 2.43 -20.49 2.42
C ILE A 22 1.99 -19.94 1.07
N GLN A 23 1.14 -18.92 1.08
CA GLN A 23 0.80 -18.22 -0.14
C GLN A 23 2.09 -17.62 -0.71
N ALA A 24 2.32 -17.82 -2.00
CA ALA A 24 3.54 -17.34 -2.64
C ALA A 24 3.61 -15.80 -2.55
N GLN A 25 4.78 -15.29 -2.19
CA GLN A 25 5.06 -13.86 -2.22
C GLN A 25 5.29 -13.44 -3.67
N THR A 26 4.72 -12.30 -4.06
CA THR A 26 4.87 -11.76 -5.41
C THR A 26 5.17 -10.28 -5.36
N LEU A 27 6.22 -9.86 -6.05
CA LEU A 27 6.41 -8.48 -6.49
C LEU A 27 6.34 -8.45 -8.01
N SER A 28 5.51 -7.57 -8.56
CA SER A 28 5.47 -7.31 -9.99
C SER A 28 5.70 -5.83 -10.29
N LEU A 29 6.49 -5.52 -11.31
CA LEU A 29 6.55 -4.19 -11.92
C LEU A 29 5.99 -4.23 -13.33
N PHE A 30 5.04 -3.35 -13.63
CA PHE A 30 4.37 -3.29 -14.94
C PHE A 30 3.86 -4.65 -15.45
N GLY A 31 3.46 -5.54 -14.54
CA GLY A 31 2.92 -6.87 -14.86
C GLY A 31 3.97 -7.97 -15.06
N THR A 32 5.26 -7.67 -14.88
CA THR A 32 6.34 -8.66 -14.84
C THR A 32 6.66 -9.01 -13.40
N ASP A 33 6.60 -10.30 -13.06
CA ASP A 33 6.94 -10.80 -11.72
C ASP A 33 8.46 -10.94 -11.56
N TYR A 34 8.96 -10.55 -10.39
CA TYR A 34 10.39 -10.63 -10.05
C TYR A 34 10.61 -11.58 -8.88
N THR A 35 11.14 -12.76 -9.19
CA THR A 35 11.37 -13.84 -8.22
C THR A 35 12.74 -13.80 -7.59
N ASP A 36 13.67 -13.02 -8.11
CA ASP A 36 15.07 -12.96 -7.70
C ASP A 36 15.58 -11.52 -7.79
N ASP A 37 16.70 -11.24 -7.12
CA ASP A 37 17.32 -9.92 -7.10
C ASP A 37 17.58 -9.43 -8.53
N THR A 38 17.21 -8.18 -8.79
CA THR A 38 17.33 -7.62 -10.13
C THR A 38 17.45 -6.10 -10.12
N SER A 39 17.90 -5.57 -11.25
CA SER A 39 17.98 -4.14 -11.51
C SER A 39 17.45 -3.87 -12.90
N ILE A 40 16.42 -3.02 -12.99
CA ILE A 40 15.61 -2.81 -14.20
C ILE A 40 15.74 -1.34 -14.58
N HIS A 41 16.21 -1.06 -15.80
CA HIS A 41 16.21 0.30 -16.31
C HIS A 41 14.80 0.73 -16.69
N LEU A 42 14.33 1.83 -16.10
CA LEU A 42 12.99 2.37 -16.30
C LEU A 42 13.06 3.87 -16.54
N GLY A 43 12.85 4.28 -17.79
CA GLY A 43 12.67 5.70 -18.09
C GLY A 43 13.89 6.58 -17.85
N GLY A 44 15.11 6.04 -17.95
CA GLY A 44 16.35 6.75 -17.65
C GLY A 44 16.83 6.61 -16.20
N GLY A 45 16.00 6.05 -15.31
CA GLY A 45 16.37 5.63 -13.97
C GLY A 45 16.43 4.11 -13.83
N THR A 46 16.43 3.66 -12.58
CA THR A 46 16.54 2.24 -12.24
C THR A 46 15.55 1.86 -11.14
N ALA A 47 14.90 0.71 -11.28
CA ALA A 47 14.22 0.01 -10.20
C ALA A 47 15.04 -1.22 -9.79
N THR A 48 15.52 -1.25 -8.55
CA THR A 48 16.32 -2.37 -8.02
C THR A 48 15.51 -3.13 -6.98
N TRP A 49 15.29 -4.42 -7.22
CA TRP A 49 14.62 -5.34 -6.31
C TRP A 49 15.65 -6.17 -5.56
N ASN A 50 15.61 -6.11 -4.24
CA ASN A 50 16.30 -7.02 -3.33
C ASN A 50 15.23 -7.89 -2.63
N LYS A 51 15.22 -9.18 -2.96
CA LYS A 51 14.24 -10.15 -2.47
C LYS A 51 14.45 -10.49 -1.01
N GLU A 52 15.70 -10.65 -0.57
CA GLU A 52 16.03 -11.02 0.81
C GLU A 52 15.53 -9.96 1.80
N GLU A 53 15.73 -8.69 1.47
CA GLU A 53 15.32 -7.53 2.27
C GLU A 53 13.90 -7.06 1.95
N ALA A 54 13.21 -7.71 1.02
CA ALA A 54 11.93 -7.29 0.45
C ALA A 54 11.89 -5.77 0.15
N THR A 55 12.94 -5.27 -0.51
CA THR A 55 13.15 -3.84 -0.76
C THR A 55 13.24 -3.53 -2.26
N LEU A 56 12.34 -2.65 -2.72
CA LEU A 56 12.35 -2.07 -4.05
C LEU A 56 12.89 -0.64 -3.97
N THR A 57 14.02 -0.35 -4.59
CA THR A 57 14.55 1.00 -4.71
C THR A 57 14.19 1.59 -6.06
N LEU A 58 13.56 2.76 -6.08
CA LEU A 58 13.28 3.56 -7.28
C LEU A 58 14.23 4.74 -7.32
N ASP A 59 15.11 4.77 -8.31
CA ASP A 59 16.15 5.78 -8.46
C ASP A 59 16.00 6.52 -9.80
N TYR A 60 15.52 7.77 -9.75
CA TYR A 60 15.24 8.62 -10.93
C TYR A 60 14.39 7.95 -12.02
N VAL A 61 13.46 7.05 -11.65
CA VAL A 61 12.57 6.37 -12.59
C VAL A 61 11.61 7.38 -13.23
N LYS A 62 11.55 7.43 -14.56
CA LYS A 62 10.66 8.36 -15.29
C LYS A 62 9.87 7.67 -16.41
N VAL A 63 8.70 7.17 -16.06
CA VAL A 63 7.80 6.47 -17.00
C VAL A 63 6.57 7.34 -17.26
N GLU A 64 6.58 8.02 -18.41
CA GLU A 64 5.52 8.99 -18.78
C GLU A 64 4.19 8.33 -19.15
N GLU A 65 4.20 7.07 -19.56
CA GLU A 65 3.00 6.29 -19.87
C GLU A 65 3.32 4.79 -19.81
N ALA A 66 2.53 4.03 -19.06
CA ALA A 66 2.62 2.57 -19.03
C ALA A 66 1.23 1.93 -19.03
N ASN A 67 1.01 0.96 -19.92
CA ASN A 67 -0.26 0.23 -20.02
C ASN A 67 -0.36 -0.92 -19.00
N SER A 68 0.02 -0.68 -17.74
CA SER A 68 0.01 -1.70 -16.68
C SER A 68 -0.15 -1.07 -15.29
N THR A 69 -0.28 -1.90 -14.25
CA THR A 69 -0.11 -1.48 -12.84
C THR A 69 1.37 -1.26 -12.60
N PHE A 70 1.77 -0.15 -11.98
CA PHE A 70 3.19 0.09 -11.75
C PHE A 70 3.78 -0.91 -10.76
N ILE A 71 3.30 -0.96 -9.51
CA ILE A 71 3.76 -1.92 -8.50
C ILE A 71 2.58 -2.79 -8.05
N ARG A 72 2.78 -4.10 -8.04
CA ARG A 72 1.88 -5.06 -7.39
C ARG A 72 2.67 -5.86 -6.37
N CYS A 73 2.18 -5.93 -5.14
CA CYS A 73 2.76 -6.77 -4.10
C CYS A 73 1.71 -7.66 -3.46
N GLU A 74 2.03 -8.96 -3.30
CA GLU A 74 1.13 -9.93 -2.71
C GLU A 74 1.84 -10.77 -1.65
N ASN A 75 1.20 -10.91 -0.49
CA ASN A 75 1.62 -11.77 0.63
C ASN A 75 3.04 -11.46 1.16
N ILE A 76 3.58 -10.26 0.90
CA ILE A 76 4.89 -9.83 1.40
C ILE A 76 4.68 -9.29 2.82
N PRO A 77 5.29 -9.87 3.88
CA PRO A 77 5.07 -9.41 5.25
C PRO A 77 5.30 -7.91 5.44
N LEU A 78 6.34 -7.37 4.80
CA LEU A 78 6.62 -5.95 4.68
C LEU A 78 7.43 -5.70 3.40
N LEU A 79 6.85 -4.98 2.44
CA LEU A 79 7.58 -4.44 1.29
C LEU A 79 8.08 -3.03 1.64
N LYS A 80 9.38 -2.79 1.48
CA LYS A 80 9.95 -1.43 1.51
C LYS A 80 10.10 -0.90 0.09
N ILE A 81 9.61 0.30 -0.16
CA ILE A 81 9.80 1.05 -1.40
C ILE A 81 10.65 2.26 -1.07
N VAL A 82 11.92 2.25 -1.48
CA VAL A 82 12.87 3.33 -1.20
C VAL A 82 12.93 4.27 -2.40
N LEU A 83 12.66 5.55 -2.18
CA LEU A 83 12.66 6.59 -3.19
C LEU A 83 14.00 7.33 -3.15
N VAL A 84 14.69 7.32 -4.28
CA VAL A 84 15.92 8.09 -4.55
C VAL A 84 15.67 8.99 -5.75
N GLY A 85 16.11 10.24 -5.64
CA GLY A 85 15.88 11.24 -6.68
C GLY A 85 14.41 11.57 -6.89
N GLU A 86 14.10 12.12 -8.07
CA GLU A 86 12.74 12.47 -8.48
C GLU A 86 12.18 11.40 -9.40
N ASN A 87 11.24 10.60 -8.89
CA ASN A 87 10.57 9.56 -9.66
C ASN A 87 9.21 10.07 -10.19
N LEU A 88 8.90 9.70 -11.43
CA LEU A 88 7.63 10.01 -12.10
C LEU A 88 7.11 8.75 -12.78
N VAL A 89 5.85 8.37 -12.51
CA VAL A 89 5.20 7.23 -13.17
C VAL A 89 3.73 7.52 -13.47
N ASN A 90 3.33 7.41 -14.74
CA ASN A 90 1.93 7.39 -15.13
C ASN A 90 1.53 5.97 -15.57
N SER A 91 0.55 5.39 -14.88
CA SER A 91 0.10 4.01 -15.08
C SER A 91 -1.36 3.97 -15.57
N LYS A 92 -1.65 3.04 -16.48
CA LYS A 92 -3.02 2.79 -16.93
C LYS A 92 -3.89 2.23 -15.81
N TRP A 93 -3.33 1.32 -15.04
CA TRP A 93 -3.98 0.75 -13.86
C TRP A 93 -3.41 1.44 -12.61
N HIS A 94 -3.36 0.72 -11.49
CA HIS A 94 -2.94 1.28 -10.21
C HIS A 94 -1.46 1.71 -10.23
N THR A 95 -1.13 2.74 -9.46
CA THR A 95 0.26 3.01 -9.08
C THR A 95 0.77 1.91 -8.15
N LEU A 96 -0.04 1.53 -7.16
CA LEU A 96 0.28 0.47 -6.22
C LEU A 96 -0.95 -0.38 -5.91
N TYR A 97 -0.85 -1.68 -6.17
CA TYR A 97 -1.84 -2.67 -5.74
C TYR A 97 -1.25 -3.55 -4.64
N ILE A 98 -1.92 -3.60 -3.49
CA ILE A 98 -1.44 -4.29 -2.28
C ILE A 98 -2.39 -5.43 -1.93
N LYS A 99 -1.90 -6.67 -1.94
CA LYS A 99 -2.65 -7.81 -1.43
C LYS A 99 -1.96 -8.40 -0.22
N ASP A 100 -2.66 -8.45 0.90
CA ASP A 100 -2.18 -9.05 2.15
C ASP A 100 -0.69 -8.77 2.46
N SER A 101 -0.31 -7.50 2.31
CA SER A 101 1.07 -7.03 2.52
C SER A 101 1.06 -5.75 3.33
N ASN A 102 2.05 -5.56 4.20
CA ASN A 102 2.37 -4.23 4.70
C ASN A 102 3.32 -3.54 3.73
N VAL A 103 3.21 -2.23 3.58
CA VAL A 103 4.09 -1.45 2.70
C VAL A 103 4.62 -0.24 3.42
N GLU A 104 5.91 0.02 3.28
CA GLU A 104 6.56 1.26 3.70
C GLU A 104 7.16 1.95 2.47
N ILE A 105 6.72 3.18 2.18
CA ILE A 105 7.32 4.06 1.18
C ILE A 105 8.22 5.04 1.92
N THR A 106 9.51 5.02 1.63
CA THR A 106 10.54 5.76 2.39
C THR A 106 11.64 6.33 1.52
N GLY A 107 12.60 7.02 2.12
CA GLY A 107 13.80 7.58 1.46
C GLY A 107 13.65 9.04 1.05
N ALA A 108 14.79 9.74 0.97
CA ALA A 108 14.83 11.20 0.79
C ALA A 108 14.30 11.70 -0.57
N GLY A 109 14.00 10.81 -1.51
CA GLY A 109 13.47 11.12 -2.83
C GLY A 109 11.97 11.41 -2.86
N SER A 110 11.44 11.45 -4.08
CA SER A 110 10.02 11.66 -4.33
C SER A 110 9.44 10.70 -5.35
N LEU A 111 8.14 10.44 -5.27
CA LEU A 111 7.35 9.78 -6.29
C LEU A 111 6.14 10.65 -6.64
N THR A 112 6.09 11.11 -7.90
CA THR A 112 4.89 11.67 -8.51
C THR A 112 4.26 10.59 -9.38
N ALA A 113 3.03 10.19 -9.06
CA ALA A 113 2.36 9.13 -9.79
C ALA A 113 0.91 9.45 -10.14
N ARG A 114 0.49 9.05 -11.34
CA ARG A 114 -0.87 9.20 -11.82
C ARG A 114 -1.40 7.86 -12.31
N SER A 115 -2.61 7.51 -11.88
CA SER A 115 -3.33 6.32 -12.30
C SER A 115 -4.53 6.70 -13.16
N GLU A 116 -4.75 6.00 -14.27
CA GLU A 116 -5.96 6.19 -15.08
C GLU A 116 -7.18 5.39 -14.58
N VAL A 117 -7.04 4.55 -13.56
CA VAL A 117 -8.20 3.98 -12.87
C VAL A 117 -8.64 4.86 -11.71
N ASN A 118 -9.80 4.51 -11.12
CA ASN A 118 -10.43 5.30 -10.08
C ASN A 118 -9.51 5.56 -8.89
N ASP A 119 -8.80 4.54 -8.41
CA ASP A 119 -7.95 4.63 -7.24
C ASP A 119 -6.48 4.43 -7.65
N ALA A 120 -5.56 5.28 -7.21
CA ALA A 120 -4.13 5.07 -7.53
C ALA A 120 -3.47 4.00 -6.65
N ILE A 121 -3.81 3.99 -5.36
CA ILE A 121 -3.38 2.97 -4.41
C ILE A 121 -4.63 2.23 -3.92
N GLN A 122 -4.69 0.93 -4.21
CA GLN A 122 -5.78 0.04 -3.83
C GLN A 122 -5.24 -1.16 -3.05
N GLN A 123 -6.06 -1.74 -2.17
CA GLN A 123 -5.70 -2.96 -1.46
C GLN A 123 -6.78 -4.05 -1.58
N ASP A 124 -6.36 -5.30 -1.41
CA ASP A 124 -7.20 -6.46 -1.14
C ASP A 124 -6.65 -7.18 0.09
N LEU A 125 -7.31 -6.98 1.23
CA LEU A 125 -6.77 -7.38 2.53
C LEU A 125 -7.72 -8.37 3.21
N SER A 126 -7.21 -9.53 3.60
CA SER A 126 -7.91 -10.53 4.42
C SER A 126 -7.88 -10.21 5.92
N ALA A 127 -6.84 -9.49 6.37
CA ALA A 127 -6.61 -9.07 7.76
C ALA A 127 -6.17 -7.60 7.85
N PRO A 128 -6.09 -6.98 9.04
CA PRO A 128 -5.56 -5.63 9.18
C PRO A 128 -4.11 -5.51 8.72
N HIS A 129 -3.80 -4.47 7.93
CA HIS A 129 -2.46 -4.16 7.42
C HIS A 129 -2.17 -2.66 7.51
N THR A 130 -0.91 -2.29 7.28
CA THR A 130 -0.41 -0.91 7.36
C THR A 130 0.23 -0.48 6.05
N LEU A 131 -0.10 0.73 5.61
CA LEU A 131 0.66 1.51 4.64
C LEU A 131 1.35 2.64 5.39
N THR A 132 2.67 2.66 5.37
CA THR A 132 3.50 3.70 5.96
C THR A 132 4.11 4.55 4.86
N ILE A 133 4.02 5.88 4.98
CA ILE A 133 4.71 6.84 4.12
C ILE A 133 5.61 7.67 5.02
N LYS A 134 6.92 7.55 4.85
CA LYS A 134 7.90 8.06 5.81
C LYS A 134 9.08 8.75 5.14
N ASP A 135 9.58 9.84 5.72
CA ASP A 135 10.85 10.50 5.32
C ASP A 135 11.00 10.78 3.80
N CYS A 136 9.89 10.96 3.09
CA CYS A 136 9.85 11.06 1.62
C CYS A 136 8.79 12.07 1.13
N LYS A 137 8.70 12.25 -0.19
CA LYS A 137 7.63 13.00 -0.84
C LYS A 137 6.80 12.09 -1.74
N LEU A 138 5.49 12.03 -1.52
CA LEU A 138 4.56 11.26 -2.34
C LEU A 138 3.46 12.16 -2.89
N ASP A 139 3.38 12.29 -4.21
CA ASP A 139 2.24 12.92 -4.90
C ASP A 139 1.57 11.85 -5.76
N VAL A 140 0.43 11.32 -5.31
CA VAL A 140 -0.23 10.20 -5.97
C VAL A 140 -1.70 10.49 -6.19
N GLN A 141 -2.21 10.26 -7.41
CA GLN A 141 -3.60 10.55 -7.76
C GLN A 141 -4.16 9.52 -8.73
N GLY A 142 -5.35 8.99 -8.41
CA GLY A 142 -6.19 8.27 -9.37
C GLY A 142 -7.26 9.20 -9.93
N LYS A 143 -8.14 8.69 -10.80
CA LYS A 143 -9.23 9.50 -11.38
C LYS A 143 -10.26 9.96 -10.35
N GLN A 144 -10.47 9.17 -9.29
CA GLN A 144 -11.48 9.44 -8.26
C GLN A 144 -10.89 9.57 -6.86
N ARG A 145 -9.92 8.73 -6.52
CA ARG A 145 -9.24 8.74 -5.22
C ARG A 145 -7.76 8.46 -5.39
N SER A 146 -6.99 8.89 -4.41
CA SER A 146 -5.54 8.66 -4.38
C SER A 146 -5.22 7.38 -3.63
N ILE A 147 -5.75 7.24 -2.40
CA ILE A 147 -5.55 6.07 -1.55
C ILE A 147 -6.91 5.59 -1.05
N LEU A 148 -7.35 4.42 -1.51
CA LEU A 148 -8.57 3.80 -1.03
C LEU A 148 -8.20 2.65 -0.10
N GLY A 149 -8.60 2.72 1.17
CA GLY A 149 -8.51 1.63 2.13
C GLY A 149 -9.46 0.46 1.82
N TYR A 150 -9.16 -0.73 2.36
CA TYR A 150 -10.02 -1.90 2.19
C TYR A 150 -11.20 -1.94 3.17
N SER A 151 -12.41 -2.15 2.65
CA SER A 151 -13.63 -2.44 3.42
C SER A 151 -14.60 -3.29 2.59
N LYS A 152 -15.22 -4.30 3.22
CA LYS A 152 -16.31 -5.14 2.67
C LYS A 152 -17.68 -4.77 3.24
N GLY A 153 -17.77 -3.65 3.95
CA GLY A 153 -18.96 -3.24 4.70
C GLY A 153 -18.58 -2.51 5.99
N GLN A 154 -19.57 -1.95 6.66
CA GLN A 154 -19.32 -1.18 7.89
C GLN A 154 -18.62 -2.02 8.95
N GLY A 155 -17.56 -1.48 9.55
CA GLY A 155 -16.78 -2.09 10.62
C GLY A 155 -15.75 -3.12 10.14
N THR A 156 -15.56 -3.26 8.82
CA THR A 156 -14.64 -4.23 8.23
C THR A 156 -13.38 -3.61 7.66
N GLU A 157 -13.12 -2.34 8.00
CA GLU A 157 -11.94 -1.62 7.53
C GLU A 157 -10.65 -2.27 8.01
N ARG A 158 -9.67 -2.41 7.09
CA ARG A 158 -8.43 -3.16 7.38
C ARG A 158 -7.14 -2.35 7.23
N LEU A 159 -7.16 -1.23 6.52
CA LEU A 159 -5.95 -0.44 6.30
C LEU A 159 -5.74 0.61 7.40
N THR A 160 -4.59 0.57 8.07
CA THR A 160 -4.08 1.71 8.83
C THR A 160 -3.10 2.49 7.98
N LEU A 161 -3.31 3.80 7.83
CA LEU A 161 -2.37 4.69 7.15
C LEU A 161 -1.48 5.40 8.18
N VAL A 162 -0.17 5.30 8.04
CA VAL A 162 0.80 6.04 8.84
C VAL A 162 1.55 6.99 7.93
N ILE A 163 1.60 8.27 8.29
CA ILE A 163 2.41 9.29 7.61
C ILE A 163 3.36 9.86 8.64
N ASP A 164 4.67 9.67 8.44
CA ASP A 164 5.73 10.02 9.40
C ASP A 164 6.81 10.88 8.76
N ASN A 165 6.91 12.17 9.15
CA ASN A 165 7.91 13.09 8.60
C ASN A 165 7.97 13.08 7.05
N ALA A 166 6.80 13.06 6.39
CA ALA A 166 6.68 12.97 4.94
C ALA A 166 5.79 14.09 4.37
N THR A 167 6.03 14.47 3.12
CA THR A 167 5.12 15.33 2.37
C THR A 167 4.24 14.47 1.47
N VAL A 168 2.92 14.53 1.66
CA VAL A 168 1.96 13.73 0.88
C VAL A 168 0.94 14.63 0.20
N LYS A 169 0.79 14.50 -1.12
CA LYS A 169 -0.25 15.14 -1.92
C LYS A 169 -1.19 14.10 -2.49
N VAL A 170 -2.47 14.35 -2.29
CA VAL A 170 -3.58 13.49 -2.72
C VAL A 170 -4.72 14.35 -3.22
N LYS A 171 -5.57 13.78 -4.06
CA LYS A 171 -6.77 14.44 -4.59
C LYS A 171 -7.96 13.49 -4.60
N GLY A 172 -9.13 14.04 -4.26
CA GLY A 172 -10.41 13.37 -4.40
C GLY A 172 -11.10 13.72 -5.71
N TYR A 173 -12.43 13.59 -5.73
CA TYR A 173 -13.22 13.80 -6.94
C TYR A 173 -14.64 14.26 -6.62
N THR A 174 -15.16 15.13 -7.47
CA THR A 174 -16.57 15.53 -7.49
C THR A 174 -17.18 15.00 -8.78
N ALA A 175 -18.16 14.11 -8.66
CA ALA A 175 -18.92 13.59 -9.78
C ALA A 175 -19.84 14.65 -10.38
N GLU A 176 -20.28 14.45 -11.62
CA GLU A 176 -21.19 15.36 -12.33
C GLU A 176 -22.51 15.60 -11.58
N ASN A 177 -22.99 14.60 -10.82
CA ASN A 177 -24.18 14.70 -9.99
C ASN A 177 -23.93 15.38 -8.62
N GLY A 178 -22.74 15.93 -8.39
CA GLY A 178 -22.35 16.59 -7.14
C GLY A 178 -21.90 15.66 -6.02
N ALA A 179 -21.88 14.34 -6.23
CA ALA A 179 -21.35 13.40 -5.23
C ALA A 179 -19.83 13.60 -5.07
N THR A 180 -19.36 13.72 -3.82
CA THR A 180 -17.94 13.90 -3.52
C THR A 180 -17.30 12.64 -2.97
N MET A 181 -16.04 12.43 -3.34
CA MET A 181 -15.17 11.36 -2.86
C MET A 181 -13.88 12.00 -2.37
N SER A 182 -13.44 11.62 -1.18
CA SER A 182 -12.18 12.11 -0.63
C SER A 182 -10.98 11.42 -1.27
N GLY A 183 -9.84 12.12 -1.33
CA GLY A 183 -8.61 11.56 -1.90
C GLY A 183 -8.06 10.38 -1.08
N ILE A 184 -8.36 10.33 0.21
CA ILE A 184 -8.03 9.22 1.11
C ILE A 184 -9.30 8.80 1.85
N ALA A 185 -9.72 7.55 1.69
CA ALA A 185 -10.98 7.03 2.24
C ALA A 185 -10.85 5.57 2.72
N ASN A 186 -11.90 5.07 3.40
CA ASN A 186 -12.04 3.67 3.84
C ASN A 186 -10.92 3.16 4.75
N LEU A 187 -10.27 4.05 5.50
CA LEU A 187 -9.23 3.66 6.44
C LEU A 187 -9.85 3.09 7.72
N LYS A 188 -9.20 2.08 8.29
CA LYS A 188 -9.44 1.65 9.67
C LYS A 188 -9.03 2.74 10.64
N ASP A 189 -7.85 3.29 10.41
CA ASP A 189 -7.23 4.33 11.24
C ASP A 189 -6.21 5.14 10.42
N CYS A 190 -5.89 6.34 10.88
CA CYS A 190 -4.84 7.19 10.31
C CYS A 190 -4.00 7.80 11.43
N LYS A 191 -2.68 7.70 11.30
CA LYS A 191 -1.70 8.26 12.24
C LYS A 191 -0.81 9.25 11.51
N LEU A 192 -0.82 10.49 11.98
CA LEU A 192 0.12 11.51 11.56
C LEU A 192 1.19 11.62 12.64
N MET A 193 2.40 11.20 12.29
CA MET A 193 3.58 11.26 13.14
C MET A 193 4.46 12.38 12.59
N ASN A 194 4.80 13.38 13.42
CA ASN A 194 5.61 14.52 12.97
C ASN A 194 5.06 15.13 11.66
N CYS A 195 3.74 15.20 11.53
CA CYS A 195 3.02 15.61 10.33
C CYS A 195 1.67 16.22 10.73
N HIS A 196 1.14 17.08 9.85
CA HIS A 196 -0.20 17.63 9.96
C HIS A 196 -0.82 17.85 8.57
N VAL A 197 -2.15 17.89 8.51
CA VAL A 197 -2.86 18.31 7.30
C VAL A 197 -2.70 19.83 7.17
N SER A 198 -2.00 20.28 6.12
CA SER A 198 -1.76 21.71 5.88
C SER A 198 -2.88 22.39 5.11
N THR A 199 -3.73 21.62 4.42
CA THR A 199 -4.90 22.15 3.70
C THR A 199 -5.94 22.69 4.68
N ALA A 200 -6.22 23.98 4.59
CA ALA A 200 -7.13 24.67 5.50
C ALA A 200 -8.54 24.03 5.50
N GLY A 201 -9.08 23.82 6.70
CA GLY A 201 -10.43 23.28 6.90
C GLY A 201 -10.59 21.79 6.61
N VAL A 202 -9.49 21.07 6.37
CA VAL A 202 -9.49 19.63 6.11
C VAL A 202 -8.86 18.87 7.27
N LYS A 203 -9.43 17.72 7.63
CA LYS A 203 -8.88 16.82 8.64
C LYS A 203 -9.18 15.36 8.31
N PHE A 204 -8.44 14.44 8.92
CA PHE A 204 -8.91 13.06 9.02
C PHE A 204 -10.06 12.97 10.02
N GLY A 205 -11.10 12.24 9.66
CA GLY A 205 -12.22 12.02 10.57
C GLY A 205 -13.20 10.98 10.05
N LYS A 206 -14.20 10.69 10.88
CA LYS A 206 -15.31 9.81 10.55
C LYS A 206 -16.56 10.64 10.37
N ARG A 207 -17.28 10.41 9.28
CA ARG A 207 -18.61 11.00 9.09
C ARG A 207 -19.64 10.29 9.99
N PRO A 208 -20.77 10.93 10.33
CA PRO A 208 -21.86 10.25 11.01
C PRO A 208 -22.25 8.95 10.29
N TYR A 209 -22.47 7.89 11.06
CA TYR A 209 -22.88 6.56 10.58
C TYR A 209 -21.85 5.79 9.76
N LEU A 210 -20.65 6.33 9.55
CA LEU A 210 -19.55 5.61 8.88
C LEU A 210 -18.54 5.11 9.92
N THR A 211 -17.97 3.95 9.65
CA THR A 211 -17.01 3.27 10.54
C THR A 211 -15.55 3.60 10.18
N TYR A 212 -15.31 4.02 8.94
CA TYR A 212 -14.00 4.36 8.42
C TYR A 212 -13.58 5.81 8.65
N VAL A 213 -12.26 6.02 8.62
CA VAL A 213 -11.60 7.32 8.57
C VAL A 213 -11.36 7.74 7.11
N GLU A 214 -11.59 9.01 6.81
CA GLU A 214 -11.31 9.63 5.52
C GLU A 214 -10.91 11.11 5.70
N LEU A 215 -10.55 11.80 4.60
CA LEU A 215 -10.40 13.25 4.59
C LEU A 215 -11.76 13.95 4.48
N ILE A 216 -12.09 14.78 5.47
CA ILE A 216 -13.36 15.52 5.55
C ILE A 216 -13.15 17.03 5.71
N ASP A 217 -14.14 17.79 5.28
CA ASP A 217 -14.21 19.25 5.43
C ASP A 217 -14.74 19.68 6.82
N THR A 218 -14.88 20.99 7.02
CA THR A 218 -15.42 21.58 8.26
C THR A 218 -16.87 21.19 8.57
N ASN A 219 -17.61 20.70 7.58
CA ASN A 219 -19.00 20.24 7.71
C ASN A 219 -19.10 18.71 7.87
N ASN A 220 -17.97 18.02 8.07
CA ASN A 220 -17.87 16.57 8.10
C ASN A 220 -18.41 15.90 6.82
N LYS A 221 -18.17 16.50 5.65
CA LYS A 221 -18.40 15.89 4.33
C LYS A 221 -17.07 15.46 3.72
N SER A 222 -17.10 14.43 2.87
CA SER A 222 -15.91 13.96 2.13
C SER A 222 -15.33 15.12 1.31
N TYR A 223 -14.04 15.41 1.50
CA TYR A 223 -13.36 16.55 0.86
C TYR A 223 -12.76 16.13 -0.50
N PRO A 224 -13.28 16.61 -1.64
CA PRO A 224 -12.87 16.14 -2.97
C PRO A 224 -11.65 16.86 -3.55
N GLY A 225 -11.18 17.92 -2.89
CA GLY A 225 -10.08 18.74 -3.38
C GLY A 225 -8.71 18.08 -3.24
N GLU A 226 -7.68 18.82 -3.65
CA GLU A 226 -6.31 18.46 -3.34
C GLU A 226 -6.01 18.71 -1.86
N VAL A 227 -5.35 17.76 -1.22
CA VAL A 227 -4.92 17.82 0.17
C VAL A 227 -3.42 17.64 0.23
N THR A 228 -2.76 18.52 0.97
CA THR A 228 -1.33 18.43 1.27
C THR A 228 -1.15 18.15 2.75
N ILE A 229 -0.39 17.10 3.05
CA ILE A 229 0.08 16.73 4.38
C ILE A 229 1.58 16.99 4.38
N VAL A 230 2.08 17.63 5.43
CA VAL A 230 3.49 18.03 5.57
C VAL A 230 3.97 17.71 6.98
N PRO A 231 5.29 17.65 7.21
CA PRO A 231 5.85 17.58 8.55
C PRO A 231 5.33 18.69 9.49
#